data_AF-A0AAD5B8V7-F1
#
_entry.id   AF-A0AAD5B8V7-F1
#
_cell.length_a   1.000
_cell.length_b   1.000
_cell.length_c   1.000
_cell.angle_alpha   90.00
_cell.angle_beta   90.00
_cell.angle_gamma   90.00
#
_symmetry.space_group_name_H-M   'P 1'
#
loop_
_entity.id
_entity.type
_entity.pdbx_description
1 polymer ?
#
loop_
_entity_poly.entity_id
_entity_poly.type
_entity_poly.pdbx_seq_one_letter_code
_entity_poly.pdbx_strand_id
1 'polypeptide(L)'
;FSSTMIFKLLLLLAASFYVECAVELTQVSSVMLKPGDSLTLSCKVSGYSVTDNSYATAWIRHPAGKTLEWINHIWGGGSSYHKESLKSKFS
;
A
#
# COMPACT_ATOMS: atom_id res chain seq x y z
N PHE A 1 23.00 10.05 -40.47
CA PHE A 1 22.78 9.45 -39.13
C PHE A 1 22.94 7.94 -39.25
N SER A 2 23.83 7.33 -38.47
CA SER A 2 24.08 5.88 -38.54
C SER A 2 22.92 5.08 -37.96
N SER A 3 22.66 3.87 -38.48
CA SER A 3 21.69 2.91 -37.93
C SER A 3 21.91 2.67 -36.43
N THR A 4 23.17 2.61 -35.98
CA THR A 4 23.53 2.50 -34.56
C THR A 4 23.12 3.71 -33.72
N MET A 5 23.03 4.91 -34.28
CA MET A 5 22.52 6.08 -33.56
C MET A 5 21.01 6.09 -33.43
N ILE A 6 20.30 5.63 -34.47
CA ILE A 6 18.84 5.51 -34.44
C ILE A 6 18.42 4.46 -33.39
N PHE A 7 19.08 3.31 -33.35
CA PHE A 7 18.82 2.28 -32.33
C PHE A 7 19.07 2.79 -30.90
N LYS A 8 20.17 3.52 -30.68
CA LYS A 8 20.45 4.13 -29.37
C LYS A 8 19.40 5.17 -28.98
N LEU A 9 18.95 6.00 -29.91
CA LEU A 9 17.92 7.00 -29.67
C LEU A 9 16.56 6.35 -29.34
N LEU A 10 16.18 5.28 -30.05
CA LEU A 10 14.96 4.52 -29.78
C LEU A 10 14.98 3.85 -28.40
N LEU A 11 16.12 3.28 -27.99
CA LEU A 11 16.30 2.70 -26.65
C LEU A 11 16.18 3.75 -25.53
N LEU A 12 16.77 4.93 -25.73
CA LEU A 12 16.68 6.07 -24.79
C LEU A 12 15.24 6.56 -24.64
N LEU A 13 14.51 6.70 -25.76
CA LEU A 13 13.10 7.09 -25.75
C LEU A 13 12.25 6.03 -25.02
N ALA A 14 12.46 4.74 -25.31
CA ALA A 14 11.74 3.65 -24.65
C ALA A 14 11.93 3.63 -23.12
N ALA A 15 13.15 3.88 -22.64
CA ALA A 15 13.45 3.95 -21.20
C ALA A 15 12.78 5.16 -20.51
N SER A 16 12.61 6.28 -21.22
CA SER A 16 11.99 7.49 -20.65
C SER A 16 10.48 7.37 -20.41
N PHE A 17 9.81 6.41 -21.06
CA PHE A 17 8.39 6.09 -20.82
C PHE A 17 8.17 5.05 -19.72
N TYR A 18 9.25 4.53 -19.12
CA TYR A 18 9.14 3.52 -18.08
C TYR A 18 8.79 4.20 -16.74
N VAL A 19 7.51 4.15 -16.38
CA VAL A 19 7.05 4.51 -15.04
C VAL A 19 6.98 3.24 -14.22
N GLU A 20 7.91 3.08 -13.29
CA GLU A 20 7.87 1.99 -12.32
C GLU A 20 7.09 2.45 -11.08
N CYS A 21 6.07 1.67 -10.68
CA CYS A 21 5.37 1.93 -9.44
C CYS A 21 6.31 1.60 -8.29
N ALA A 22 6.95 2.63 -7.72
CA ALA A 22 7.97 2.43 -6.69
C ALA A 22 7.40 1.79 -5.41
N VAL A 23 6.10 1.96 -5.13
CA VAL A 23 5.45 1.51 -3.90
C VAL A 23 4.51 0.34 -4.15
N GLU A 24 4.65 -0.71 -3.35
CA GLU A 24 3.77 -1.89 -3.35
C GLU A 24 3.32 -2.24 -1.93
N LEU A 25 2.04 -2.58 -1.77
CA LEU A 25 1.43 -3.05 -0.53
C LEU A 25 0.80 -4.43 -0.75
N THR A 26 1.47 -5.48 -0.30
CA THR A 26 1.01 -6.87 -0.48
C THR A 26 0.34 -7.38 0.80
N GLN A 27 -0.90 -7.84 0.71
CA GLN A 27 -1.67 -8.37 1.84
C GLN A 27 -2.08 -9.83 1.62
N VAL A 28 -2.49 -10.51 2.69
CA VAL A 28 -3.03 -11.87 2.61
C VAL A 28 -4.23 -11.92 1.66
N SER A 29 -4.40 -13.05 0.98
CA SER A 29 -5.54 -13.28 0.09
C SER A 29 -6.87 -13.24 0.87
N SER A 30 -7.98 -13.14 0.14
CA SER A 30 -9.32 -13.13 0.73
C SER A 30 -9.57 -14.37 1.61
N VAL A 31 -10.18 -14.15 2.77
CA VAL A 31 -10.57 -15.19 3.73
C VAL A 31 -12.04 -15.01 4.08
N MET A 32 -12.80 -16.11 4.10
CA MET A 32 -14.17 -16.15 4.61
C MET A 32 -14.16 -16.71 6.03
N LEU A 33 -14.74 -15.98 6.97
CA LEU A 33 -14.75 -16.31 8.39
C LEU A 33 -16.17 -16.50 8.90
N LYS A 34 -16.33 -17.26 9.99
CA LYS A 34 -17.60 -17.31 10.71
C LYS A 34 -17.67 -16.16 11.73
N PRO A 35 -18.89 -15.74 12.13
CA PRO A 35 -19.04 -14.75 13.19
C PRO A 35 -18.35 -15.21 14.48
N GLY A 36 -17.47 -14.37 15.03
CA GLY A 36 -16.71 -14.65 16.26
C GLY A 36 -15.29 -15.17 16.03
N ASP A 37 -14.95 -15.59 14.81
CA ASP A 37 -13.58 -15.95 14.46
C ASP A 37 -12.69 -14.69 14.38
N SER A 38 -11.43 -14.83 14.79
CA SER A 38 -10.41 -13.78 14.68
C SER A 38 -9.54 -14.02 13.45
N LEU A 39 -9.07 -12.93 12.84
CA LEU A 39 -8.10 -12.96 11.74
C LEU A 39 -7.00 -11.95 11.98
N THR A 40 -5.77 -12.36 11.71
CA THR A 40 -4.61 -11.48 11.65
C THR A 40 -4.34 -11.10 10.20
N LEU A 41 -4.37 -9.80 9.91
CA LEU A 41 -3.97 -9.27 8.62
C LEU A 41 -2.49 -8.89 8.66
N SER A 42 -1.76 -9.21 7.60
CA SER A 42 -0.39 -8.74 7.39
C SER A 42 -0.30 -7.95 6.08
N CYS A 43 0.54 -6.92 6.08
CA CYS A 43 0.86 -6.11 4.90
C CYS A 43 2.38 -6.03 4.77
N LYS A 44 2.91 -6.51 3.64
CA LYS A 44 4.29 -6.27 3.25
C LYS A 44 4.34 -4.97 2.47
N VAL A 45 5.17 -4.05 2.96
CA VAL A 45 5.39 -2.75 2.33
C VAL A 45 6.73 -2.79 1.59
N SER A 46 6.75 -2.26 0.36
CA SER A 46 7.98 -1.98 -0.36
C SER A 46 7.90 -0.62 -1.06
N GLY A 47 9.05 -0.04 -1.40
CA GLY A 47 9.14 1.31 -1.98
C GLY A 47 9.39 2.44 -0.98
N TYR A 48 9.10 2.21 0.30
CA TYR A 48 9.48 3.10 1.39
C TYR A 48 9.73 2.30 2.68
N SER A 49 10.41 2.93 3.65
CA SER A 49 10.56 2.36 4.99
C SER A 49 9.35 2.72 5.84
N VAL A 50 8.71 1.73 6.46
CA VAL A 50 7.57 1.97 7.39
C VAL A 50 7.96 2.77 8.63
N THR A 51 9.26 2.90 8.93
CA THR A 51 9.81 3.73 10.01
C THR A 51 10.24 5.12 9.57
N ASP A 52 10.13 5.44 8.27
CA ASP A 52 10.38 6.80 7.77
C ASP A 52 9.23 7.73 8.20
N ASN A 53 9.57 8.79 8.92
CA ASN A 53 8.61 9.74 9.46
C ASN A 53 7.90 10.58 8.37
N SER A 54 8.34 10.50 7.12
CA SER A 54 7.73 11.16 5.96
C SER A 54 6.45 10.47 5.48
N TYR A 55 6.23 9.21 5.89
CA TYR A 55 5.12 8.39 5.41
C TYR A 55 4.25 7.87 6.56
N ALA A 56 2.95 7.70 6.26
CA ALA A 56 2.01 6.99 7.10
C ALA A 56 1.53 5.73 6.39
N THR A 57 1.40 4.64 7.13
CA THR A 57 0.81 3.38 6.65
C THR A 57 -0.54 3.19 7.33
N ALA A 58 -1.57 2.82 6.58
CA ALA A 58 -2.94 2.80 7.08
C ALA A 58 -3.71 1.53 6.71
N TRP A 59 -4.66 1.16 7.56
CA TRP A 59 -5.67 0.17 7.24
C TRP A 59 -7.01 0.86 6.96
N ILE A 60 -7.62 0.48 5.84
CA ILE A 60 -8.94 0.94 5.41
C ILE A 60 -9.83 -0.29 5.18
N ARG A 61 -11.15 -0.13 5.36
CA ARG A 61 -12.12 -1.14 4.92
C ARG A 61 -13.20 -0.53 4.07
N HIS A 62 -13.82 -1.40 3.26
CA HIS A 62 -14.94 -1.07 2.41
C HIS A 62 -16.09 -2.05 2.69
N PRO A 63 -17.02 -1.72 3.60
CA PRO A 63 -18.19 -2.55 3.81
C PRO A 63 -19.11 -2.51 2.59
N ALA A 64 -19.76 -3.63 2.28
CA ALA A 64 -20.72 -3.70 1.18
C ALA A 64 -21.82 -2.62 1.33
N GLY A 65 -22.02 -1.82 0.28
CA GLY A 65 -23.02 -0.74 0.26
C GLY A 65 -22.66 0.51 1.08
N LYS A 66 -21.41 0.65 1.55
CA LYS A 66 -20.95 1.83 2.32
C LYS A 66 -19.74 2.47 1.65
N THR A 67 -19.37 3.68 2.08
CA THR A 67 -18.12 4.32 1.65
C THR A 67 -16.91 3.68 2.30
N LEU A 68 -15.73 3.92 1.72
CA LEU A 68 -14.45 3.61 2.35
C LEU A 68 -14.37 4.28 3.73
N GLU A 69 -13.79 3.56 4.69
CA GLU A 69 -13.55 4.07 6.03
C GLU A 69 -12.16 3.72 6.52
N TRP A 70 -11.51 4.71 7.14
CA TRP A 70 -10.23 4.56 7.81
C TRP A 70 -10.42 3.80 9.12
N ILE A 71 -9.58 2.78 9.34
CA ILE A 71 -9.56 2.01 10.60
C ILE A 71 -8.49 2.61 11.51
N ASN A 72 -7.25 2.67 11.02
CA ASN A 72 -6.11 3.25 11.72
C ASN A 72 -5.04 3.72 10.72
N HIS A 73 -4.11 4.54 11.20
CA HIS A 73 -2.85 4.79 10.52
C HIS A 73 -1.74 5.00 11.53
N ILE A 74 -0.50 4.71 11.11
CA ILE A 74 0.70 4.94 11.88
C ILE A 74 1.74 5.65 11.02
N TRP A 75 2.29 6.74 11.53
CA TRP A 75 3.44 7.44 10.97
C TRP A 75 4.73 6.71 11.35
N GLY A 76 5.77 6.80 10.53
CA GLY A 76 7.05 6.17 10.85
C GLY A 76 7.66 6.64 12.19
N GLY A 77 7.36 7.85 12.63
CA GLY A 77 7.71 8.37 13.97
C GLY A 77 6.86 7.83 15.13
N GLY A 78 5.94 6.90 14.89
CA GLY A 78 5.14 6.22 15.91
C GLY A 78 3.83 6.92 16.29
N SER A 79 3.57 8.14 15.80
CA SER A 79 2.26 8.78 15.95
C SER A 79 1.20 7.95 15.24
N SER A 80 0.11 7.63 15.93
CA SER A 80 -0.94 6.77 15.39
C SER A 80 -2.34 7.30 15.66
N TYR A 81 -3.23 7.04 14.72
CA TYR A 81 -4.67 7.28 14.86
C TYR A 81 -5.41 5.95 14.81
N HIS A 82 -6.43 5.81 15.65
CA HIS A 82 -7.39 4.71 15.58
C HIS A 82 -8.80 5.28 15.58
N LYS A 83 -9.67 4.70 14.73
CA LYS A 83 -11.09 5.05 14.71
C LYS A 83 -11.76 4.54 15.97
N GLU A 84 -12.24 5.46 16.82
CA GLU A 84 -12.74 5.14 18.16
C GLU A 84 -13.87 4.08 18.15
N SER A 85 -14.80 4.18 17.20
CA SER A 85 -15.91 3.22 17.04
C SER A 85 -15.47 1.79 16.70
N LEU A 86 -14.20 1.58 16.32
CA LEU A 86 -13.65 0.28 15.95
C LEU A 86 -12.54 -0.19 16.91
N LYS A 87 -12.15 0.62 17.89
CA LYS A 87 -10.98 0.37 18.74
C LYS A 87 -11.05 -0.95 19.51
N SER A 88 -12.24 -1.38 19.91
CA SER A 88 -12.47 -2.66 20.62
C SER A 88 -12.52 -3.89 19.71
N LYS A 89 -12.34 -3.72 18.39
CA LYS A 89 -12.43 -4.79 17.39
C LYS A 89 -11.07 -5.23 16.84
N PHE A 90 -10.01 -4.50 17.14
CA PHE A 90 -8.66 -4.74 16.65
C PHE A 90 -7.68 -4.74 17.83
N SER A 91 -6.66 -5.59 17.77
CA SER A 91 -5.58 -5.71 18.74
C SER A 91 -4.23 -5.51 18.06
#